data_AF-A0AAN6AVB9-F1
#
_entry.id   AF-A0AAN6AVB9-F1
#
_cell.length_a   1.000
_cell.length_b   1.000
_cell.length_c   1.000
_cell.angle_alpha   90.00
_cell.angle_beta   90.00
_cell.angle_gamma   90.00
#
_symmetry.space_group_name_H-M   'P 1'
#
loop_
_entity.id
_entity.type
_entity.pdbx_description
1 polymer ?
#
loop_
_entity_poly.entity_id
_entity_poly.type
_entity_poly.pdbx_seq_one_letter_code
_entity_poly.pdbx_strand_id
1 'polypeptide(L)' 'MAVTLAGLEIEKTSGYWRAKGFKQPGVLERLEREDGVIVHQRREWRMYDPETGKLTTKAGTLWGLLKKII' A
#
# COMPACT_ATOMS: atom_id res chain seq x y z
N MET A 1 16.25 14.03 1.79
CA MET A 1 15.31 13.09 1.15
C MET A 1 13.93 13.74 1.16
N ALA A 2 13.28 13.91 0.01
CA ALA A 2 11.94 14.51 -0.03
C ALA A 2 10.94 13.51 0.57
N VAL A 3 10.41 13.82 1.75
CA VAL A 3 9.33 13.03 2.37
C VAL A 3 8.08 13.26 1.54
N THR A 4 7.63 12.24 0.82
CA THR A 4 6.35 12.31 0.10
C THR A 4 5.20 12.06 1.07
N LEU A 5 4.02 12.64 0.80
CA LEU A 5 2.81 12.43 1.60
C LEU A 5 2.49 10.93 1.76
N ALA A 6 2.69 10.14 0.71
CA ALA A 6 2.48 8.70 0.75
C ALA A 6 3.54 7.95 1.57
N GLY A 7 4.80 8.40 1.58
CA GLY A 7 5.80 7.89 2.52
C GLY A 7 5.37 8.08 3.97
N LEU A 8 4.85 9.27 4.31
CA LEU A 8 4.34 9.58 5.64
C LEU A 8 3.13 8.70 6.02
N GLU A 9 2.23 8.41 5.07
CA GLU A 9 1.11 7.50 5.29
C GLU A 9 1.58 6.07 5.59
N ILE A 10 2.60 5.56 4.89
CA ILE A 10 3.20 4.25 5.17
C ILE A 10 3.76 4.23 6.59
N GLU A 11 4.51 5.25 7.00
CA GLU A 11 5.10 5.29 8.34
C GLU A 11 4.04 5.34 9.43
N LYS A 12 3.02 6.21 9.27
CA LYS A 12 1.91 6.36 10.22
C LYS A 12 1.07 5.11 10.36
N THR A 13 0.87 4.36 9.27
CA THR A 13 0.04 3.14 9.26
C THR A 13 0.87 1.87 9.43
N SER A 14 2.15 2.01 9.80
CA SER A 14 3.11 0.92 9.83
C SER A 14 2.78 -0.25 10.74
N GLY A 15 2.17 0.00 11.89
CA GLY A 15 1.65 -1.08 12.73
C GLY A 15 0.54 -1.88 12.03
N TYR A 16 -0.34 -1.21 11.29
CA TYR A 16 -1.54 -1.81 10.72
C TYR A 16 -1.24 -2.65 9.48
N TRP A 17 -0.45 -2.12 8.53
CA TRP A 17 -0.09 -2.91 7.36
C TRP A 17 0.86 -4.06 7.70
N ARG A 18 1.75 -3.90 8.70
CA ARG A 18 2.56 -5.02 9.22
C ARG A 18 1.69 -6.11 9.85
N ALA A 19 0.67 -5.73 10.63
CA ALA A 19 -0.27 -6.67 11.23
C ALA A 19 -1.07 -7.45 10.17
N LYS A 20 -1.35 -6.85 9.02
CA LYS A 20 -1.97 -7.53 7.87
C LYS A 20 -0.99 -8.42 7.08
N GLY A 21 0.31 -8.37 7.36
CA GLY A 21 1.34 -9.17 6.69
C GLY A 21 1.98 -8.48 5.48
N PHE A 22 1.74 -7.18 5.28
CA PHE A 22 2.47 -6.43 4.25
C PHE A 22 3.92 -6.20 4.68
N LYS A 23 4.82 -6.15 3.69
CA LYS A 23 6.25 -5.87 3.78
C LYS A 23 6.59 -4.69 2.87
N GLN A 24 7.57 -3.89 3.27
CA GLN A 24 8.06 -2.78 2.46
C GLN A 24 9.45 -3.16 1.90
N PRO A 25 9.60 -3.41 0.59
CA PRO A 25 10.86 -3.89 -0.02
C PRO A 25 11.94 -2.80 -0.16
N GLY A 26 11.86 -1.70 0.59
CA GLY A 26 12.77 -0.56 0.46
C GLY A 26 12.44 0.40 -0.69
N VAL A 27 11.44 0.09 -1.52
CA VAL A 27 10.89 1.04 -2.49
C VAL A 27 9.96 2.01 -1.75
N LEU A 28 10.22 3.31 -1.92
CA LEU A 28 9.34 4.36 -1.42
C LEU A 28 7.93 4.17 -2.01
N GLU A 29 6.91 4.18 -1.15
CA GLU A 29 5.49 4.14 -1.54
C GLU A 29 4.96 2.82 -2.13
N ARG A 30 5.62 1.69 -1.80
CA ARG A 30 5.18 0.33 -2.17
C ARG A 30 5.12 -0.60 -0.97
N LEU A 31 4.05 -1.39 -0.87
CA LEU A 31 3.91 -2.49 0.08
C LEU A 31 3.58 -3.78 -0.67
N GLU A 32 4.09 -4.90 -0.17
CA GLU A 32 3.94 -6.21 -0.80
C GLU A 32 3.45 -7.22 0.23
N ARG A 33 2.54 -8.08 -0.18
CA ARG A 33 1.97 -9.19 0.58
C ARG A 33 1.83 -10.36 -0.37
N GLU A 34 1.78 -11.58 0.16
CA GLU A 34 1.67 -12.79 -0.66
C GLU A 34 0.49 -12.75 -1.63
N ASP A 35 -0.63 -12.14 -1.24
CA ASP A 35 -1.86 -12.00 -2.04
C ASP A 35 -1.99 -10.65 -2.77
N GLY A 36 -1.01 -9.74 -2.67
CA GLY A 36 -1.24 -8.36 -3.11
C GLY A 36 -0.05 -7.42 -3.10
N VAL A 37 0.01 -6.54 -4.09
CA VAL A 37 0.95 -5.41 -4.12
C VAL A 37 0.17 -4.10 -4.00
N ILE A 38 0.57 -3.24 -3.07
CA ILE A 38 0.04 -1.88 -2.92
C ILE A 38 1.09 -0.91 -3.46
N VAL A 39 0.66 0.00 -4.34
CA VAL A 39 1.50 1.09 -4.86
C VAL A 39 0.74 2.40 -4.82
N HIS A 40 1.46 3.49 -4.57
CA HIS A 40 0.91 4.83 -4.69
C HIS A 40 1.12 5.35 -6.12
N GLN A 41 0.02 5.62 -6.84
CA GLN A 41 0.07 6.17 -8.21
C GLN A 41 -1.09 7.13 -8.45
N ARG A 42 -0.84 8.19 -9.22
CA ARG A 42 -1.85 9.22 -9.57
C ARG A 42 -2.57 9.81 -8.34
N ARG A 43 -1.83 9.99 -7.23
CA ARG A 43 -2.35 10.50 -5.93
C ARG A 43 -3.39 9.58 -5.27
N GLU A 44 -3.36 8.29 -5.59
CA GLU A 44 -4.20 7.27 -4.98
C GLU A 44 -3.36 6.04 -4.62
N TRP A 45 -3.78 5.33 -3.59
CA TRP A 45 -3.28 4.01 -3.22
C TRP A 45 -4.05 2.94 -3.99
N ARG A 46 -3.31 2.02 -4.59
CA ARG A 46 -3.85 0.99 -5.48
C ARG A 46 -3.28 -0.35 -5.09
N MET A 47 -4.16 -1.32 -4.86
CA MET A 47 -3.79 -2.71 -4.68
C MET A 47 -3.95 -3.44 -6.02
N TYR A 48 -2.95 -4.22 -6.37
CA TYR A 48 -2.95 -5.11 -7.51
C TYR A 48 -2.77 -6.54 -7.04
N ASP A 49 -3.44 -7.44 -7.72
CA ASP A 49 -3.22 -8.87 -7.60
C ASP A 49 -1.89 -9.24 -8.28
N PRO A 50 -0.96 -9.91 -7.58
CA PRO A 50 0.39 -10.18 -8.10
C PRO A 50 0.38 -11.26 -9.20
N GLU A 51 -0.61 -12.15 -9.23
CA GLU A 51 -0.71 -13.23 -10.20
C GLU A 51 -1.27 -12.75 -11.54
N THR A 52 -2.29 -11.88 -11.49
CA THR A 52 -3.04 -11.43 -12.66
C THR A 52 -2.67 -10.00 -13.11
N GLY A 53 -1.98 -9.23 -12.25
CA GLY A 53 -1.67 -7.82 -12.48
C GLY A 53 -2.89 -6.90 -12.49
N LYS A 54 -4.07 -7.41 -12.11
CA LYS A 54 -5.32 -6.65 -12.13
C LYS A 54 -5.43 -5.76 -10.89
N LEU A 55 -6.00 -4.57 -11.08
CA LEU A 55 -6.36 -3.69 -9.98
C LEU A 55 -7.48 -4.35 -9.16
N THR A 56 -7.20 -4.71 -7.91
CA THR A 56 -8.19 -5.29 -7.00
C THR A 56 -8.96 -4.20 -6.28
N THR A 57 -8.27 -3.20 -5.75
CA THR A 57 -8.92 -2.09 -5.03
C THR A 57 -8.10 -0.81 -5.07
N LYS A 58 -8.74 0.32 -4.80
CA LYS A 58 -8.10 1.63 -4.69
C LYS A 58 -8.74 2.52 -3.63
N ALA A 59 -7.97 3.47 -3.12
CA ALA A 59 -8.43 4.49 -2.18
C ALA A 59 -7.54 5.75 -2.26
N GLY A 60 -8.09 6.89 -1.84
CA GLY A 60 -7.32 8.13 -1.77
C GLY A 60 -6.28 8.16 -0.64
N THR A 61 -6.40 7.28 0.36
CA THR A 61 -5.46 7.17 1.49
C THR A 61 -5.07 5.71 1.72
N LEU A 62 -3.86 5.49 2.25
CA LEU A 62 -3.36 4.15 2.52
C LEU A 62 -4.21 3.46 3.58
N TRP A 63 -4.56 4.20 4.63
CA TRP A 63 -5.45 3.72 5.68
C TRP A 63 -6.80 3.25 5.12
N GLY A 64 -7.41 4.06 4.24
CA GLY A 64 -8.68 3.71 3.60
C GLY A 64 -8.57 2.46 2.72
N LEU A 65 -7.42 2.25 2.07
CA LEU A 65 -7.13 1.05 1.31
C LEU A 65 -7.02 -0.17 2.24
N LEU A 66 -6.16 -0.09 3.25
CA LEU A 66 -5.90 -1.17 4.20
C LEU A 66 -7.16 -1.59 4.96
N LYS A 67 -8.08 -0.67 5.23
CA LYS A 67 -9.36 -0.97 5.89
C LYS A 67 -10.33 -1.76 4.99
N LYS A 68 -10.21 -1.65 3.67
CA LYS A 68 -11.01 -2.40 2.70
C LYS A 68 -10.45 -3.80 2.42
N ILE A 69 -9.14 -3.96 2.58
CA ILE A 69 -8.46 -5.25 2.45
C ILE A 69 -8.75 -6.04 3.73
N ILE A 70 -9.35 -7.21 3.61
CA ILE A 70 -9.70 -8.07 4.76
C ILE A 70 -8.47 -8.88 5.17
#